data_AF-A0A2V7YE66-F1
#
_entry.id   AF-A0A2V7YE66-F1
#
_cell.length_a   1.000
_cell.length_b   1.000
_cell.length_c   1.000
_cell.angle_alpha   90.00
_cell.angle_beta   90.00
_cell.angle_gamma   90.00
#
_symmetry.space_group_name_H-M   'P 1'
#
loop_
_entity.id
_entity.type
_entity.pdbx_description
1 polymer ?
#
loop_
_entity_poly.entity_id
_entity_poly.type
_entity_poly.pdbx_seq_one_letter_code
_entity_poly.pdbx_strand_id
1 'polypeptide(L)'
;MRAAKRKKLEGSGWRVADAREFLNLSHAEVQFVEVKLALARLLRKLRTGRRLTQMELAERLGSSQSRVAKLEAGDPSVSVDLLVRSALAAGATRKDLAQALSSKRRQHPPRHLLNRREVVGEDGGCSGRGDISNLQVPQPAEARGNHPRSHPLL
;
A
#
# COMPACT_ATOMS: atom_id res chain seq x y z
N MET A 1 -1.82 -5.40 15.68
CA MET A 1 -2.71 -4.29 16.09
C MET A 1 -2.70 -4.19 17.61
N ARG A 2 -2.83 -3.00 18.24
CA ARG A 2 -2.92 -2.86 19.71
C ARG A 2 -4.33 -3.24 20.20
N ALA A 3 -4.42 -4.02 21.29
CA ALA A 3 -5.68 -4.57 21.81
C ALA A 3 -6.73 -3.49 22.16
N ALA A 4 -6.31 -2.38 22.77
CA ALA A 4 -7.22 -1.27 23.11
C ALA A 4 -7.93 -0.66 21.89
N LYS A 5 -7.23 -0.57 20.75
CA LYS A 5 -7.81 -0.07 19.49
C LYS A 5 -8.85 -1.04 18.94
N ARG A 6 -8.60 -2.35 19.05
CA ARG A 6 -9.55 -3.40 18.63
C ARG A 6 -10.86 -3.30 19.41
N LYS A 7 -10.77 -3.25 20.75
CA LYS A 7 -11.94 -3.19 21.63
C LYS A 7 -12.79 -1.93 21.39
N LYS A 8 -12.16 -0.78 21.12
CA LYS A 8 -12.88 0.47 20.77
C LYS A 8 -13.67 0.33 19.46
N LEU A 9 -13.07 -0.25 18.43
CA LEU A 9 -13.71 -0.47 17.13
C LEU A 9 -14.90 -1.43 17.26
N GLU A 10 -14.70 -2.55 17.95
CA GLU A 10 -15.76 -3.54 18.22
C GLU A 10 -16.90 -2.94 19.04
N GLY A 11 -16.59 -2.15 20.08
CA GLY A 11 -17.59 -1.44 20.87
C GLY A 11 -18.36 -0.37 20.08
N SER A 12 -17.85 0.06 18.94
CA SER A 12 -18.53 0.96 18.00
C SER A 12 -19.24 0.20 16.86
N GLY A 13 -19.41 -1.12 16.99
CA GLY A 13 -20.09 -1.98 16.01
C GLY A 13 -19.24 -2.40 14.81
N TRP A 14 -17.93 -2.08 14.79
CA TRP A 14 -17.05 -2.48 13.69
C TRP A 14 -16.52 -3.91 13.88
N ARG A 15 -16.66 -4.76 12.86
CA ARG A 15 -16.02 -6.08 12.84
C ARG A 15 -14.55 -5.95 12.49
N VAL A 16 -13.68 -6.44 13.37
CA VAL A 16 -12.23 -6.49 13.15
C VAL A 16 -11.81 -7.91 12.79
N ALA A 17 -11.68 -8.20 11.49
CA ALA A 17 -11.18 -9.48 10.98
C ALA A 17 -9.73 -9.38 10.52
N ASP A 18 -9.02 -10.50 10.43
CA ASP A 18 -7.76 -10.56 9.69
C ASP A 18 -8.02 -10.57 8.17
N ALA A 19 -6.99 -10.29 7.36
CA ALA A 19 -7.15 -10.20 5.91
C ALA A 19 -7.57 -11.53 5.25
N ARG A 20 -7.17 -12.67 5.84
CA ARG A 20 -7.53 -14.00 5.35
C ARG A 20 -9.01 -14.27 5.62
N GLU A 21 -9.49 -13.98 6.84
CA GLU A 21 -10.89 -14.11 7.22
C GLU A 21 -11.77 -13.17 6.41
N PHE A 22 -11.35 -11.91 6.23
CA PHE A 22 -12.11 -10.91 5.47
C PHE A 22 -12.27 -11.29 3.99
N LEU A 23 -11.22 -11.81 3.36
CA LEU A 23 -11.23 -12.21 1.95
C LEU A 23 -11.58 -13.70 1.74
N ASN A 24 -11.91 -14.42 2.81
CA ASN A 24 -12.18 -15.86 2.82
C ASN A 24 -11.10 -16.69 2.07
N LEU A 25 -9.83 -16.38 2.31
CA LEU A 25 -8.72 -17.03 1.61
C LEU A 25 -8.41 -18.41 2.22
N SER A 26 -8.24 -19.39 1.33
CA SER A 26 -7.66 -20.67 1.66
C SER A 26 -6.21 -20.50 2.14
N HIS A 27 -5.70 -21.51 2.86
CA HIS A 27 -4.30 -21.50 3.27
C HIS A 27 -3.36 -21.38 2.06
N ALA A 28 -3.66 -22.08 0.96
CA ALA A 28 -2.87 -22.04 -0.26
C ALA A 28 -2.81 -20.64 -0.89
N GLU A 29 -3.94 -19.93 -0.95
CA GLU A 29 -3.98 -18.56 -1.50
C GLU A 29 -3.19 -17.58 -0.64
N VAL A 30 -3.28 -17.69 0.69
CA VAL A 30 -2.46 -16.87 1.59
C VAL A 30 -0.98 -17.12 1.34
N GLN A 31 -0.56 -18.38 1.22
CA GLN A 31 0.83 -18.73 0.92
C GLN A 31 1.26 -18.19 -0.44
N PHE A 32 0.41 -18.32 -1.47
CA PHE A 32 0.70 -17.80 -2.81
C PHE A 32 0.90 -16.28 -2.81
N VAL A 33 0.03 -15.54 -2.10
CA VAL A 33 0.16 -14.09 -1.94
C VAL A 33 1.46 -13.73 -1.22
N GLU A 34 1.81 -14.42 -0.13
CA GLU A 34 3.07 -14.15 0.59
C GLU A 34 4.30 -14.48 -0.25
N VAL A 35 4.30 -15.56 -1.05
CA VAL A 35 5.35 -15.88 -2.03
C VAL A 35 5.54 -14.72 -3.01
N LYS A 36 4.45 -14.26 -3.63
CA LYS A 36 4.49 -13.15 -4.59
C LYS A 36 5.05 -11.87 -3.96
N LEU A 37 4.58 -11.53 -2.76
CA LEU A 37 5.06 -10.36 -2.03
C LEU A 37 6.53 -10.49 -1.58
N ALA A 38 6.99 -11.68 -1.21
CA ALA A 38 8.38 -11.92 -0.83
C ALA A 38 9.32 -11.69 -2.03
N LEU A 39 8.96 -12.18 -3.20
CA LEU A 39 9.74 -11.99 -4.43
C LEU A 39 9.77 -10.51 -4.85
N ALA A 40 8.64 -9.80 -4.81
CA ALA A 40 8.56 -8.36 -5.09
C ALA A 40 9.50 -7.53 -4.17
N ARG A 41 9.50 -7.86 -2.87
CA ARG A 41 10.39 -7.21 -1.89
C ARG A 41 11.85 -7.55 -2.14
N LEU A 42 12.18 -8.79 -2.50
CA LEU A 42 13.54 -9.19 -2.86
C LEU A 42 14.04 -8.37 -4.05
N LEU A 43 13.24 -8.26 -5.11
CA LEU A 43 13.61 -7.45 -6.28
C LEU A 43 13.87 -6.00 -5.90
N ARG A 44 12.97 -5.39 -5.11
CA ARG A 44 13.17 -4.02 -4.61
C ARG A 44 14.44 -3.89 -3.78
N LYS A 45 14.71 -4.85 -2.89
CA LYS A 45 15.92 -4.87 -2.05
C LYS A 45 17.19 -4.93 -2.90
N LEU A 46 17.21 -5.78 -3.93
CA LEU A 46 18.31 -5.92 -4.87
C LEU A 46 18.56 -4.62 -5.65
N ARG A 47 17.50 -3.94 -6.09
CA ARG A 47 17.60 -2.64 -6.75
C ARG A 47 18.18 -1.58 -5.83
N THR A 48 17.57 -1.40 -4.65
CA THR A 48 17.98 -0.34 -3.72
C THR A 48 19.36 -0.59 -3.15
N GLY A 49 19.73 -1.86 -2.92
CA GLY A 49 21.07 -2.23 -2.46
C GLY A 49 22.17 -1.88 -3.46
N ARG A 50 21.82 -1.81 -4.76
CA ARG A 50 22.72 -1.38 -5.84
C ARG A 50 22.54 0.10 -6.22
N ARG A 51 21.75 0.85 -5.45
CA ARG A 51 21.47 2.28 -5.65
C ARG A 51 20.86 2.63 -7.02
N LEU A 52 20.14 1.68 -7.62
CA LEU A 52 19.51 1.90 -8.93
C LEU A 52 18.14 2.55 -8.79
N THR A 53 17.77 3.40 -9.73
CA THR A 53 16.39 3.87 -9.95
C THR A 53 15.55 2.76 -10.58
N GLN A 54 14.22 2.93 -10.57
CA GLN A 54 13.33 1.97 -11.27
C GLN A 54 13.56 1.98 -12.79
N MET A 55 13.94 3.13 -13.36
CA MET A 55 14.24 3.24 -14.79
C MET A 55 15.52 2.48 -15.15
N GLU A 56 16.59 2.65 -14.36
CA GLU A 56 17.86 1.95 -14.58
C GLU A 56 17.72 0.43 -14.43
N LEU A 57 16.88 -0.04 -13.49
CA LEU A 57 16.55 -1.46 -13.43
C LEU A 57 15.73 -1.90 -14.65
N ALA A 58 14.81 -1.06 -15.14
CA ALA A 58 14.01 -1.38 -16.31
C ALA A 58 14.88 -1.56 -17.56
N GLU A 59 15.85 -0.68 -17.78
CA GLU A 59 16.83 -0.78 -18.87
C GLU A 59 17.61 -2.10 -18.80
N ARG A 60 18.11 -2.48 -17.62
CA ARG A 60 18.81 -3.77 -17.42
C ARG A 60 17.93 -4.99 -17.70
N LEU A 61 16.63 -4.87 -17.46
CA LEU A 61 15.66 -5.94 -17.68
C LEU A 61 15.04 -5.92 -19.09
N GLY A 62 15.40 -4.96 -19.96
CA GLY A 62 14.72 -4.76 -21.25
C GLY A 62 13.22 -4.49 -21.07
N SER A 63 12.86 -3.71 -20.05
CA SER A 63 11.49 -3.49 -19.60
C SER A 63 11.16 -2.00 -19.47
N SER A 64 9.91 -1.69 -19.11
CA SER A 64 9.49 -0.31 -18.81
C SER A 64 9.55 -0.04 -17.30
N GLN A 65 9.79 1.22 -16.92
CA GLN A 65 9.76 1.64 -15.52
C GLN A 65 8.43 1.32 -14.84
N SER A 66 7.30 1.47 -15.55
CA SER A 66 5.98 1.09 -15.03
C SER A 66 5.88 -0.41 -14.71
N ARG A 67 6.45 -1.27 -15.58
CA ARG A 67 6.48 -2.72 -15.31
C ARG A 67 7.37 -3.04 -14.11
N VAL A 68 8.51 -2.37 -13.96
CA VAL A 68 9.34 -2.49 -12.75
C VAL A 68 8.60 -2.03 -11.50
N ALA A 69 7.88 -0.91 -11.56
CA ALA A 69 7.08 -0.43 -10.43
C ALA A 69 6.00 -1.44 -10.01
N LYS A 70 5.31 -2.06 -10.98
CA LYS A 70 4.34 -3.14 -10.73
C LYS A 70 4.99 -4.39 -10.13
N LEU A 71 6.17 -4.78 -10.62
CA LEU A 71 6.93 -5.89 -10.07
C LEU A 71 7.31 -5.64 -8.61
N GLU A 72 7.84 -4.46 -8.28
CA GLU A 72 8.20 -4.11 -6.89
C GLU A 72 7.00 -3.98 -5.95
N ALA A 73 5.83 -3.64 -6.49
CA ALA A 73 4.58 -3.57 -5.75
C ALA A 73 3.91 -4.94 -5.54
N GLY A 74 4.33 -5.97 -6.29
CA GLY A 74 3.65 -7.28 -6.29
C GLY A 74 2.25 -7.20 -6.92
N ASP A 75 2.08 -6.33 -7.91
CA ASP A 75 0.80 -6.05 -8.58
C ASP A 75 0.08 -7.34 -9.08
N PRO A 76 -1.25 -7.43 -9.03
CA PRO A 76 -1.99 -8.61 -9.49
C PRO A 76 -1.64 -9.05 -10.92
N SER A 77 -1.34 -8.09 -11.81
CA SER A 77 -1.01 -8.36 -13.22
C SER A 77 0.36 -8.99 -13.46
N VAL A 78 1.28 -9.00 -12.48
CA VAL A 78 2.59 -9.62 -12.65
C VAL A 78 2.59 -11.09 -12.22
N SER A 79 3.21 -11.96 -13.01
CA SER A 79 3.31 -13.39 -12.71
C SER A 79 4.47 -13.69 -11.74
N VAL A 80 4.39 -14.84 -11.06
CA VAL A 80 5.48 -15.33 -10.20
C VAL A 80 6.72 -15.66 -11.03
N ASP A 81 6.57 -16.27 -12.20
CA ASP A 81 7.68 -16.54 -13.14
C ASP A 81 8.42 -15.24 -13.51
N LEU A 82 7.69 -14.18 -13.84
CA LEU A 82 8.29 -12.90 -14.19
C LEU A 82 9.05 -12.27 -13.02
N LEU A 83 8.52 -12.38 -11.79
CA LEU A 83 9.22 -11.92 -10.59
C LEU A 83 10.52 -12.70 -10.35
N VAL A 84 10.50 -14.02 -10.50
CA VAL A 84 11.69 -14.87 -10.35
C VAL A 84 12.74 -14.53 -11.40
N ARG A 85 12.36 -14.46 -12.68
CA ARG A 85 13.28 -14.08 -13.77
C ARG A 85 13.88 -12.70 -13.57
N SER A 86 13.04 -11.73 -13.18
CA SER A 86 13.48 -10.35 -12.92
C SER A 86 14.45 -10.28 -11.74
N ALA A 87 14.20 -11.03 -10.66
CA ALA A 87 15.11 -11.11 -9.52
C ALA A 87 16.47 -11.72 -9.93
N LEU A 88 16.46 -12.83 -10.68
CA LEU A 88 17.68 -13.47 -11.18
C LEU A 88 18.48 -12.55 -12.11
N ALA A 89 17.81 -11.88 -13.05
CA ALA A 89 18.43 -10.90 -13.94
C ALA A 89 18.96 -9.66 -13.17
N ALA A 90 18.31 -9.29 -12.07
CA ALA A 90 18.81 -8.29 -11.12
C ALA A 90 19.93 -8.83 -10.19
N GLY A 91 20.44 -10.05 -10.44
CA GLY A 91 21.55 -10.65 -9.72
C GLY A 91 21.18 -11.31 -8.39
N ALA A 92 19.96 -11.84 -8.26
CA ALA A 92 19.60 -12.75 -7.17
C ALA A 92 20.26 -14.11 -7.37
N THR A 93 20.69 -14.74 -6.29
CA THR A 93 21.08 -16.16 -6.27
C THR A 93 19.90 -17.05 -5.87
N ARG A 94 20.02 -18.37 -6.09
CA ARG A 94 19.06 -19.36 -5.55
C ARG A 94 18.94 -19.26 -4.03
N LYS A 95 20.05 -18.95 -3.34
CA LYS A 95 20.06 -18.75 -1.88
C LYS A 95 19.25 -17.52 -1.47
N ASP A 96 19.33 -16.43 -2.22
CA ASP A 96 18.52 -15.23 -1.95
C ASP A 96 17.03 -15.49 -2.12
N LEU A 97 16.66 -16.25 -3.16
CA LEU A 97 15.27 -16.68 -3.38
C LEU A 97 14.77 -17.54 -2.22
N ALA A 98 15.52 -18.59 -1.85
CA ALA A 98 15.18 -19.45 -0.71
C ALA A 98 15.04 -18.62 0.58
N GLN A 99 15.99 -17.72 0.85
CA GLN A 99 15.96 -16.87 2.03
C GLN A 99 14.73 -15.95 2.06
N ALA A 100 14.36 -15.36 0.91
CA ALA A 100 13.17 -14.51 0.81
C ALA A 100 11.87 -15.30 1.08
N LEU A 101 11.80 -16.55 0.61
CA LEU A 101 10.63 -17.42 0.78
C LEU A 101 10.56 -18.04 2.18
N SER A 102 11.70 -18.32 2.82
CA SER A 102 11.75 -18.89 4.17
C SER A 102 11.58 -17.85 5.28
N SER A 103 11.84 -16.57 5.01
CA SER A 103 11.71 -15.53 6.03
C SER A 103 10.26 -15.30 6.44
N LYS A 104 9.88 -15.71 7.66
CA LYS A 104 8.61 -15.31 8.28
C LYS A 104 8.55 -13.79 8.30
N ARG A 105 7.50 -13.24 7.66
CA ARG A 105 7.15 -11.82 7.72
C ARG A 105 7.17 -11.39 9.20
N ARG A 106 8.14 -10.55 9.60
CA ARG A 106 7.92 -9.72 10.80
C ARG A 106 6.71 -8.88 10.47
N GLN A 107 5.56 -9.13 11.12
CA GLN A 107 4.37 -8.32 10.93
C GLN A 107 4.68 -6.90 11.37
N HIS A 108 5.19 -6.08 10.44
CA HIS A 108 5.44 -4.68 10.70
C HIS A 108 4.07 -4.01 10.78
N PRO A 109 3.76 -3.33 11.91
CA PRO A 109 2.50 -2.61 12.02
C PRO A 109 2.44 -1.52 10.93
N PRO A 110 1.24 -1.06 10.56
CA PRO A 110 1.07 -0.05 9.53
C PRO A 110 1.96 1.19 9.80
N ARG A 111 2.63 1.70 8.76
CA ARG A 111 3.54 2.87 8.81
C ARG A 111 2.88 4.21 9.19
N HIS A 112 1.58 4.23 9.51
CA HIS A 112 0.87 5.44 9.96
C HIS A 112 0.81 5.58 11.50
N LEU A 113 1.68 4.89 12.24
CA LEU A 113 1.86 5.08 13.69
C LEU A 113 3.11 5.90 14.03
N LEU A 114 3.53 6.81 13.15
CA LEU A 114 4.40 7.91 13.55
C LEU A 114 3.51 8.99 14.17
N ASN A 115 3.55 9.03 15.49
CA ASN A 115 2.83 9.95 16.35
C ASN A 115 3.36 11.37 16.08
N ARG A 116 2.53 12.29 15.60
CA ARG A 116 2.87 13.72 15.40
C ARG A 116 3.01 14.50 16.74
N ARG A 117 3.41 13.83 17.83
CA ARG A 117 3.33 14.37 19.21
C ARG A 117 4.59 14.17 20.05
N GLU A 118 5.75 14.05 19.43
CA GLU A 118 7.03 14.20 20.14
C GLU A 118 7.90 15.20 19.37
N VAL A 119 7.44 16.47 19.38
CA VAL A 119 8.34 17.62 19.26
C VAL A 119 8.31 18.26 20.63
N VAL A 120 9.19 17.81 21.51
CA VAL A 120 9.62 18.59 22.66
C VAL A 120 10.84 19.36 22.17
N GLY A 121 10.67 20.66 22.06
CA GLY A 121 11.67 21.63 21.62
C GLY A 121 11.11 23.01 21.87
N GLU A 122 11.68 23.66 22.86
CA GLU A 122 11.29 24.94 23.42
C GLU A 122 11.42 26.09 22.40
N ASP A 123 10.62 27.13 22.66
CA ASP A 123 10.75 28.53 22.27
C ASP A 123 10.69 28.96 20.79
N GLY A 124 9.64 29.75 20.49
CA GLY A 124 9.53 30.55 19.28
C GLY A 124 8.09 30.98 19.01
N GLY A 125 7.65 32.07 19.65
CA GLY A 125 6.30 32.60 19.53
C GLY A 125 5.89 32.99 18.11
N CYS A 126 4.60 32.83 17.83
CA CYS A 126 3.88 33.61 16.83
C CYS A 126 2.40 33.66 17.24
N SER A 127 1.98 34.82 17.73
CA SER A 127 0.60 35.18 18.01
C SER A 127 -0.20 35.25 16.70
N GLY A 128 -1.35 34.58 16.67
CA GLY A 128 -2.33 34.74 15.58
C GLY A 128 -3.58 33.91 15.86
N ARG A 129 -4.53 34.49 16.57
CA ARG A 129 -5.85 33.89 16.83
C ARG A 129 -6.67 33.92 15.55
N GLY A 130 -7.19 32.77 15.14
CA GLY A 130 -8.28 32.65 14.18
C GLY A 130 -9.31 31.69 14.75
N ASP A 131 -10.46 32.20 15.18
CA ASP A 131 -11.59 31.44 15.69
C ASP A 131 -12.14 30.51 14.60
N ILE A 132 -12.13 29.20 14.83
CA ILE A 132 -12.71 28.17 13.94
C ILE A 132 -14.11 27.73 14.38
N SER A 133 -14.82 28.59 15.11
CA SER A 133 -16.09 28.30 15.78
C SER A 133 -17.30 28.15 14.84
N ASN A 134 -17.12 27.85 13.55
CA ASN A 134 -18.24 27.59 12.64
C ASN A 134 -17.88 26.94 11.29
N LEU A 135 -17.24 25.76 11.27
CA LEU A 135 -17.12 24.95 10.04
C LEU A 135 -18.17 23.82 10.01
N GLN A 136 -19.34 24.13 9.45
CA GLN A 136 -20.39 23.16 9.14
C GLN A 136 -19.97 22.34 7.91
N VAL A 137 -19.97 21.00 8.01
CA VAL A 137 -19.75 20.10 6.87
C VAL A 137 -21.03 20.05 6.02
N PRO A 138 -20.99 20.27 4.69
CA PRO A 138 -22.19 20.21 3.86
C PRO A 138 -22.73 18.77 3.74
N GLN A 139 -24.05 18.61 3.87
CA GLN A 139 -24.73 17.34 3.60
C GLN A 139 -24.93 17.13 2.09
N PRO A 140 -24.88 15.88 1.59
CA PRO A 140 -25.02 15.57 0.17
C PRO A 140 -26.45 15.80 -0.32
N ALA A 141 -26.61 16.63 -1.35
CA ALA A 141 -27.90 16.94 -1.96
C ALA A 141 -28.47 15.72 -2.69
N GLU A 142 -29.74 15.42 -2.41
CA GLU A 142 -30.54 14.38 -3.03
C GLU A 142 -30.75 14.65 -4.53
N ALA A 143 -30.34 13.70 -5.38
CA ALA A 143 -30.68 13.71 -6.79
C ALA A 143 -32.13 13.21 -6.98
N ARG A 144 -33.07 14.14 -7.22
CA ARG A 144 -34.37 13.83 -7.83
C ARG A 144 -34.46 14.55 -9.17
N GLY A 145 -34.63 13.76 -10.24
CA GLY A 145 -34.69 14.25 -11.60
C GLY A 145 -36.01 14.94 -11.97
N ASN A 146 -35.96 15.75 -13.03
CA ASN A 146 -37.00 15.79 -14.04
C ASN A 146 -36.47 16.47 -15.32
N HIS A 147 -36.44 15.73 -16.43
CA HIS A 147 -36.46 16.27 -17.81
C HIS A 147 -37.95 16.46 -18.20
N PRO A 148 -38.31 16.97 -19.40
CA PRO A 148 -37.58 17.77 -20.39
C PRO A 148 -38.40 19.03 -20.82
N ARG A 149 -37.80 20.00 -21.53
CA ARG A 149 -38.50 20.70 -22.63
C ARG A 149 -37.53 21.12 -23.73
N SER A 150 -37.86 20.63 -24.91
CA SER A 150 -37.38 20.96 -26.24
C SER A 150 -37.65 22.42 -26.61
N HIS A 151 -36.75 23.04 -27.37
CA HIS A 151 -37.09 24.04 -28.39
C HIS A 151 -35.99 24.08 -29.48
N PRO A 152 -36.35 24.47 -30.72
CA PRO A 152 -35.60 24.16 -31.93
C PRO A 152 -34.60 25.27 -32.29
N LEU A 153 -33.59 24.92 -33.08
CA LEU A 153 -32.80 25.89 -33.84
C LEU A 153 -32.97 25.64 -35.33
N LEU A 154 -33.02 26.77 -36.04
CA LEU A 154 -32.95 26.95 -37.49
C LEU A 154 -31.86 26.09 -38.14
#